data_AF-A0A6V7LFP3-F1
#
_entry.id   AF-A0A6V7LFP3-F1
#
_cell.length_a   1.000
_cell.length_b   1.000
_cell.length_c   1.000
_cell.angle_alpha   90.00
_cell.angle_beta   90.00
_cell.angle_gamma   90.00
#
_symmetry.space_group_name_H-M   'P 1'
#
loop_
_entity.id
_entity.type
_entity.pdbx_description
1 polymer ?
#
loop_
_entity_poly.entity_id
_entity_poly.type
_entity_poly.pdbx_seq_one_letter_code
_entity_poly.pdbx_strand_id
1 'polypeptide(L)'
;LLQITGICNKTESPQQTAFLLYNLVSFYMIKGSVIRLYSYEMLRELGLGYYNTEIKAVRLEYDKFMKNIGLRVKETMKTTSRDIRPCDAKIHKEGETYLQLKWLFGSMYTNEIFLSVDKDCRKSCSDYKKADFYPNNFPGRPERCYGSIHRCFSEDSDYYCEA
;
A
#
# COMPACT_ATOMS: atom_id res chain seq x y z
N LEU A 1 -9.92 -18.67 0.76
CA LEU A 1 -9.61 -17.32 0.24
C LEU A 1 -8.14 -17.31 -0.16
N LEU A 2 -7.87 -17.21 -1.46
CA LEU A 2 -6.50 -17.25 -2.00
C LEU A 2 -5.68 -16.11 -1.40
N GLN A 3 -4.65 -16.45 -0.61
CA GLN A 3 -3.61 -15.50 -0.22
C GLN A 3 -2.92 -15.01 -1.50
N ILE A 4 -3.05 -13.72 -1.79
CA ILE A 4 -2.32 -13.05 -2.87
C ILE A 4 -0.88 -12.82 -2.39
N THR A 5 -0.10 -13.88 -2.26
CA THR A 5 1.34 -13.83 -2.05
C THR A 5 2.02 -13.64 -3.40
N GLY A 6 1.99 -12.42 -3.97
CA GLY A 6 2.69 -12.20 -5.25
C GLY A 6 2.48 -10.90 -6.02
N ILE A 7 1.91 -9.85 -5.43
CA ILE A 7 1.78 -8.55 -6.13
C ILE A 7 2.56 -7.49 -5.36
N CYS A 8 3.89 -7.56 -5.45
CA CYS A 8 4.77 -6.46 -5.05
C CYS A 8 5.97 -6.42 -6.02
N ASN A 9 6.69 -5.30 -6.09
CA ASN A 9 7.75 -5.05 -7.09
C ASN A 9 7.31 -5.10 -8.56
N LYS A 10 6.03 -4.79 -8.84
CA LYS A 10 5.61 -4.50 -10.21
C LYS A 10 5.80 -3.02 -10.52
N THR A 11 6.18 -2.72 -11.76
CA THR A 11 6.25 -1.35 -12.29
C THR A 11 4.86 -0.76 -12.50
N GLU A 12 3.86 -1.60 -12.68
CA GLU A 12 2.47 -1.18 -12.82
C GLU A 12 1.66 -1.38 -11.54
N SER A 13 0.76 -0.42 -11.28
CA SER A 13 -0.30 -0.57 -10.30
C SER A 13 -1.28 -1.69 -10.71
N PRO A 14 -2.02 -2.25 -9.75
CA PRO A 14 -3.09 -3.20 -10.04
C PRO A 14 -4.14 -2.64 -11.01
N GLN A 15 -4.48 -1.34 -10.91
CA GLN A 15 -5.40 -0.69 -11.84
C GLN A 15 -4.84 -0.64 -13.27
N GLN A 16 -3.55 -0.30 -13.44
CA GLN A 16 -2.88 -0.32 -14.74
C GLN A 16 -2.81 -1.74 -15.31
N THR A 17 -2.56 -2.74 -14.46
CA THR A 17 -2.57 -4.16 -14.87
C THR A 17 -3.95 -4.56 -15.43
N ALA A 18 -5.05 -4.17 -14.78
CA ALA A 18 -6.40 -4.42 -15.27
C ALA A 18 -6.66 -3.75 -16.64
N PHE A 19 -6.17 -2.52 -16.83
CA PHE A 19 -6.28 -1.81 -18.10
C PHE A 19 -5.45 -2.45 -19.22
N LEU A 20 -4.23 -2.90 -18.92
CA LEU A 20 -3.39 -3.61 -19.89
C LEU A 20 -4.04 -4.93 -20.34
N LEU A 21 -4.62 -5.66 -19.40
CA LEU A 21 -5.37 -6.88 -19.70
C LEU A 21 -6.56 -6.60 -20.62
N TYR A 22 -7.30 -5.53 -20.37
CA TYR A 22 -8.40 -5.09 -21.25
C TYR A 22 -7.92 -4.82 -22.67
N ASN A 23 -6.81 -4.09 -22.83
CA ASN A 23 -6.26 -3.79 -24.16
C ASN A 23 -5.82 -5.07 -24.88
N LEU A 24 -5.15 -5.98 -24.18
CA LEU A 24 -4.70 -7.25 -24.73
C LEU A 24 -5.88 -8.08 -25.23
N VAL A 25 -6.90 -8.28 -24.39
CA VAL A 25 -8.10 -9.06 -24.74
C VAL A 25 -8.86 -8.40 -25.88
N SER A 26 -9.02 -7.06 -25.85
CA SER A 26 -9.69 -6.30 -26.91
C SER A 26 -8.98 -6.46 -28.24
N PHE A 27 -7.66 -6.40 -28.24
CA PHE A 27 -6.85 -6.58 -29.45
C PHE A 27 -7.02 -7.98 -30.06
N TYR A 28 -7.02 -9.03 -29.22
CA TYR A 28 -7.27 -10.39 -29.69
C TYR A 28 -8.70 -10.56 -30.24
N MET A 29 -9.69 -9.95 -29.60
CA MET A 29 -11.07 -10.00 -30.09
C MET A 29 -11.26 -9.29 -31.42
N ILE A 30 -10.59 -8.14 -31.62
CA ILE A 30 -10.58 -7.44 -32.91
C ILE A 30 -9.95 -8.34 -33.97
N LYS A 31 -8.74 -8.88 -33.71
CA LYS A 31 -8.06 -9.78 -34.65
C LYS A 31 -8.91 -10.99 -35.03
N GLY A 32 -9.47 -11.68 -34.04
CA GLY A 32 -10.31 -12.85 -34.27
C GLY A 32 -11.58 -12.50 -35.07
N SER A 33 -12.19 -11.35 -34.81
CA SER A 33 -13.39 -10.92 -35.53
C SER A 33 -13.07 -10.50 -36.97
N VAL A 34 -11.95 -9.81 -37.21
CA VAL A 34 -11.48 -9.45 -38.55
C VAL A 34 -11.18 -10.69 -39.38
N ILE A 35 -10.46 -11.67 -38.82
CA ILE A 35 -10.17 -12.93 -39.52
C ILE A 35 -11.47 -13.65 -39.91
N ARG A 36 -12.43 -13.78 -38.97
CA ARG A 36 -13.73 -14.41 -39.24
C ARG A 36 -14.50 -13.70 -40.36
N LEU A 37 -14.61 -12.38 -40.28
CA LEU A 37 -15.30 -11.58 -41.29
C LEU A 37 -14.63 -11.73 -42.67
N TYR A 38 -13.30 -11.64 -42.72
CA TYR A 38 -12.54 -11.81 -43.95
C TYR A 38 -12.73 -13.19 -44.55
N SER A 39 -12.71 -14.26 -43.74
CA SER A 39 -12.96 -15.63 -44.21
C SER A 39 -14.34 -15.78 -44.85
N TYR A 40 -15.39 -15.24 -44.24
CA TYR A 40 -16.75 -15.31 -44.81
C TYR A 40 -16.90 -14.50 -46.10
N GLU A 41 -16.27 -13.33 -46.18
CA GLU A 41 -16.26 -12.53 -47.40
C GLU A 41 -15.51 -13.23 -48.53
N MET A 42 -14.35 -13.82 -48.25
CA MET A 42 -13.58 -14.60 -49.22
C MET A 42 -14.38 -15.80 -49.76
N LEU A 43 -15.08 -16.54 -48.88
CA LEU A 43 -15.93 -17.65 -49.32
C LEU A 43 -17.09 -17.18 -50.20
N ARG A 44 -17.62 -15.97 -49.96
CA ARG A 44 -18.67 -15.36 -50.76
C ARG A 44 -18.16 -14.96 -52.15
N GLU A 45 -16.97 -14.39 -52.24
CA GLU A 45 -16.31 -14.07 -53.52
C GLU A 45 -16.02 -15.31 -54.37
N LEU A 46 -15.68 -16.43 -53.72
CA LEU A 46 -15.48 -17.74 -54.38
C LEU A 46 -16.80 -18.43 -54.79
N GLY A 47 -17.96 -17.85 -54.49
CA GLY A 47 -19.26 -18.43 -54.82
C GLY A 47 -19.63 -19.67 -54.00
N LEU A 48 -18.99 -19.89 -52.85
CA LEU A 48 -19.15 -21.10 -52.02
C LEU A 48 -20.35 -21.05 -51.06
N GLY A 49 -21.13 -19.97 -51.07
CA GLY A 49 -22.36 -19.83 -50.29
C GLY A 49 -22.70 -18.39 -49.90
N TYR A 50 -23.80 -18.24 -49.17
CA TYR A 50 -24.24 -16.97 -48.61
C TYR A 50 -23.99 -16.94 -47.09
N TYR A 51 -23.05 -16.13 -46.63
CA TYR A 51 -22.62 -16.06 -45.23
C TYR A 51 -23.13 -14.82 -44.46
N ASN A 52 -24.25 -14.24 -44.92
CA ASN A 52 -24.78 -12.99 -44.36
C ASN A 52 -25.21 -13.13 -42.89
N THR A 53 -25.69 -14.31 -42.50
CA THR A 53 -26.09 -14.64 -41.12
C THR A 53 -24.88 -14.70 -40.19
N GLU A 54 -23.80 -15.32 -40.64
CA GLU A 54 -22.55 -15.50 -39.92
C GLU A 54 -21.84 -14.17 -39.75
N ILE A 55 -21.79 -13.35 -40.81
CA ILE A 55 -21.25 -11.99 -40.75
C ILE A 55 -22.00 -11.15 -39.70
N LYS A 56 -23.35 -11.21 -39.69
CA LYS A 56 -24.16 -10.53 -38.67
C LYS A 56 -23.90 -11.06 -37.27
N ALA A 57 -23.77 -12.38 -37.12
CA ALA A 57 -23.50 -13.01 -35.83
C ALA A 57 -22.14 -12.58 -35.26
N VAL A 58 -21.08 -12.56 -36.08
CA VAL A 58 -19.73 -12.12 -35.67
C VAL A 58 -19.75 -10.67 -35.19
N ARG A 59 -20.43 -9.77 -35.91
CA ARG A 59 -20.57 -8.36 -35.50
C ARG A 59 -21.30 -8.23 -34.17
N LEU A 60 -22.43 -8.93 -34.01
CA LEU A 60 -23.21 -8.91 -32.77
C LEU A 60 -22.41 -9.45 -31.57
N GLU A 61 -21.66 -10.54 -31.78
CA GLU A 61 -20.79 -11.13 -30.77
C GLU A 61 -19.71 -10.14 -30.32
N TYR A 62 -19.04 -9.49 -31.27
CA TYR A 62 -18.03 -8.47 -31.01
C TYR A 62 -18.61 -7.32 -30.19
N ASP A 63 -19.74 -6.74 -30.61
CA ASP A 63 -20.37 -5.61 -29.92
C ASP A 63 -20.77 -5.98 -28.49
N LYS A 64 -21.39 -7.16 -28.32
CA LYS A 64 -21.81 -7.66 -27.01
C LYS A 64 -20.60 -7.88 -26.10
N PHE A 65 -19.54 -8.49 -26.63
CA PHE A 65 -18.31 -8.73 -25.86
C PHE A 65 -17.66 -7.43 -25.43
N MET A 66 -17.42 -6.51 -26.38
CA MET A 66 -16.74 -5.22 -26.12
C MET A 66 -17.49 -4.37 -25.10
N LYS A 67 -18.83 -4.32 -25.20
CA LYS A 67 -19.67 -3.62 -24.22
C LYS A 67 -19.54 -4.25 -22.82
N ASN A 68 -19.58 -5.58 -22.73
CA ASN A 68 -19.53 -6.27 -21.44
C ASN A 68 -18.16 -6.14 -20.78
N ILE A 69 -17.07 -6.40 -21.51
CA ILE A 69 -15.72 -6.33 -20.96
C ILE A 69 -15.35 -4.89 -20.58
N GLY A 70 -15.76 -3.88 -21.37
CA GLY A 70 -15.53 -2.48 -21.06
C GLY A 70 -16.21 -2.05 -19.76
N LEU A 71 -17.47 -2.45 -19.55
CA LEU A 71 -18.19 -2.18 -18.31
C LEU A 71 -17.55 -2.89 -17.11
N ARG A 72 -17.19 -4.17 -17.25
CA ARG A 72 -16.55 -4.95 -16.17
C ARG A 72 -15.22 -4.35 -15.76
N VAL A 73 -14.37 -4.02 -16.72
CA VAL A 73 -13.05 -3.42 -16.44
C VAL A 73 -13.22 -2.05 -15.81
N LYS A 74 -14.17 -1.24 -16.27
CA LYS A 74 -14.46 0.06 -15.66
C LYS A 74 -14.86 -0.08 -14.19
N GLU A 75 -15.73 -1.03 -13.84
CA GLU A 75 -16.11 -1.27 -12.45
C GLU A 75 -14.95 -1.84 -11.62
N THR A 76 -14.17 -2.78 -12.17
CA THR A 76 -12.97 -3.30 -11.50
C THR A 76 -11.95 -2.19 -11.23
N MET A 77 -11.72 -1.29 -12.19
CA MET A 77 -10.76 -0.19 -12.03
C MET A 77 -11.18 0.82 -10.96
N LYS A 78 -12.48 0.97 -10.67
CA LYS A 78 -12.96 1.83 -9.57
C LYS A 78 -12.61 1.29 -8.19
N THR A 79 -12.57 -0.04 -8.04
CA THR A 79 -12.31 -0.70 -6.75
C THR A 79 -10.85 -1.13 -6.58
N THR A 80 -10.04 -0.98 -7.62
CA THR A 80 -8.64 -1.42 -7.62
C THR A 80 -7.71 -0.25 -7.27
N SER A 81 -6.70 -0.50 -6.43
CA SER A 81 -5.72 0.53 -6.06
C SER A 81 -4.86 1.01 -7.25
N ARG A 82 -4.54 2.30 -7.21
CA ARG A 82 -3.60 2.99 -8.12
C ARG A 82 -2.15 2.94 -7.63
N ASP A 83 -1.94 2.45 -6.42
CA ASP A 83 -0.64 2.49 -5.78
C ASP A 83 0.22 1.35 -6.27
N ILE A 84 1.50 1.66 -6.50
CA ILE A 84 2.52 0.66 -6.72
C ILE A 84 3.00 0.22 -5.34
N ARG A 85 2.90 -1.08 -5.06
CA ARG A 85 3.38 -1.65 -3.79
C ARG A 85 4.80 -2.20 -3.97
N PRO A 86 5.84 -1.54 -3.43
CA PRO A 86 7.16 -2.15 -3.34
C PRO A 86 7.09 -3.38 -2.43
N CYS A 87 7.88 -4.41 -2.74
CA CYS A 87 8.04 -5.54 -1.81
C CYS A 87 8.89 -5.11 -0.62
N ASP A 88 8.71 -5.79 0.50
CA ASP A 88 9.68 -5.74 1.59
C ASP A 88 11.06 -6.19 1.10
N ALA A 89 12.10 -5.53 1.60
CA ALA A 89 13.47 -5.90 1.29
C ALA A 89 13.77 -7.32 1.82
N LYS A 90 14.54 -8.12 1.06
CA LYS A 90 14.94 -9.47 1.49
C LYS A 90 15.73 -9.48 2.80
N ILE A 91 16.46 -8.41 3.06
CA ILE A 91 17.26 -8.20 4.27
C ILE A 91 16.88 -6.83 4.80
N HIS A 92 16.32 -6.80 6.01
CA HIS A 92 16.00 -5.56 6.69
C HIS A 92 17.24 -5.00 7.38
N LYS A 93 17.70 -3.85 6.91
CA LYS A 93 18.75 -3.03 7.52
C LYS A 93 18.20 -1.66 7.92
N GLU A 94 18.46 -1.29 9.18
CA GLU A 94 18.10 0.02 9.72
C GLU A 94 18.86 1.12 8.97
N GLY A 95 18.17 2.19 8.60
CA GLY A 95 18.73 3.32 7.84
C GLY A 95 18.77 3.11 6.32
N GLU A 96 18.63 1.87 5.82
CA GLU A 96 18.54 1.58 4.38
C GLU A 96 17.12 1.18 3.95
N THR A 97 16.57 0.17 4.62
CA THR A 97 15.30 -0.48 4.23
C THR A 97 14.15 -0.19 5.18
N TYR A 98 14.48 0.21 6.41
CA TYR A 98 13.52 0.68 7.40
C TYR A 98 14.18 1.73 8.28
N LEU A 99 13.38 2.61 8.86
CA LEU A 99 13.80 3.59 9.85
C LEU A 99 13.02 3.31 11.13
N GLN A 100 13.71 3.20 12.26
CA GLN A 100 13.05 3.19 13.55
C GLN A 100 12.66 4.62 13.91
N LEU A 101 11.37 4.92 13.86
CA LEU A 101 10.82 6.23 14.22
C LEU A 101 10.70 6.38 15.75
N LYS A 102 11.77 6.08 16.49
CA LYS A 102 11.80 6.11 17.97
C LYS A 102 11.34 7.46 18.54
N TRP A 103 11.59 8.54 17.81
CA TRP A 103 11.36 9.92 18.26
C TRP A 103 10.14 10.60 17.62
N LEU A 104 9.54 10.02 16.56
CA LEU A 104 8.43 10.66 15.82
C LEU A 104 7.08 10.45 16.52
N PHE A 105 6.87 9.28 17.10
CA PHE A 105 5.67 8.96 17.89
C PHE A 105 5.91 9.13 19.41
N GLY A 106 6.99 9.81 19.78
CA GLY A 106 7.63 9.74 21.09
C GLY A 106 6.80 10.29 22.25
N SER A 107 6.04 9.41 22.91
CA SER A 107 6.08 9.39 24.37
C SER A 107 7.42 8.76 24.76
N MET A 108 8.25 9.50 25.47
CA MET A 108 9.49 8.95 26.02
C MET A 108 9.25 8.65 27.50
N TYR A 109 9.44 7.39 27.88
CA TYR A 109 9.43 7.02 29.29
C TYR A 109 10.72 7.49 29.93
N THR A 110 10.58 8.40 30.90
CA THR A 110 11.69 8.86 31.72
C THR A 110 11.25 8.85 33.17
N ASN A 111 12.18 8.48 34.04
CA ASN A 111 11.96 8.56 35.48
C ASN A 111 12.03 10.03 35.94
N GLU A 112 11.28 10.37 36.99
CA GLU A 112 11.20 11.71 37.58
C GLU A 112 12.56 12.23 38.06
N ILE A 113 13.46 11.32 38.47
CA ILE A 113 14.82 11.68 38.91
C ILE A 113 15.62 12.41 37.82
N PHE A 114 15.32 12.13 36.54
CA PHE A 114 15.98 12.75 35.40
C PHE A 114 15.32 14.07 34.98
N LEU A 115 14.17 14.42 35.57
CA LEU A 115 13.49 15.70 35.36
C LEU A 115 13.82 16.71 36.46
N SER A 116 14.26 16.23 37.62
CA SER A 116 14.64 17.08 38.75
C SER A 116 16.06 17.64 38.58
N VAL A 117 16.20 18.95 38.76
CA VAL A 117 17.51 19.63 38.84
C VAL A 117 18.30 19.11 40.04
N ASP A 118 17.59 18.82 41.14
CA ASP A 118 18.16 18.35 42.40
C ASP A 118 18.41 16.83 42.39
N LYS A 119 18.05 16.14 41.29
CA LYS A 119 18.19 14.68 41.11
C LYS A 119 17.44 13.87 42.18
N ASP A 120 16.26 14.36 42.57
CA ASP A 120 15.35 13.73 43.52
C ASP A 120 14.00 13.37 42.86
N CYS A 121 13.16 12.64 43.59
CA CYS A 121 11.84 12.18 43.14
C CYS A 121 10.69 12.78 43.95
N ARG A 122 10.90 13.97 44.53
CA ARG A 122 9.90 14.64 45.36
C ARG A 122 8.73 15.24 44.58
N LYS A 123 8.89 15.40 43.27
CA LYS A 123 7.90 15.97 42.36
C LYS A 123 7.37 14.88 41.44
N SER A 124 6.08 14.96 41.17
CA SER A 124 5.39 14.08 40.25
C SER A 124 5.49 14.60 38.81
N CYS A 125 5.24 13.72 37.84
CA CYS A 125 5.11 14.08 36.43
C CYS A 125 4.18 15.29 36.18
N SER A 126 3.09 15.43 36.95
CA SER A 126 2.15 16.56 36.84
C SER A 126 2.73 17.93 37.21
N ASP A 127 3.81 17.94 38.01
CA ASP A 127 4.50 19.16 38.42
C ASP A 127 5.41 19.72 37.30
N TYR A 128 5.77 18.87 36.33
CA TYR A 128 6.68 19.19 35.24
C TYR A 128 5.91 19.64 33.98
N LYS A 129 5.47 20.90 33.95
CA LYS A 129 4.86 21.52 32.75
C LYS A 129 5.85 21.67 31.59
N LYS A 130 7.09 22.00 31.93
CA LYS A 130 8.26 22.02 31.06
C LYS A 130 9.46 21.60 31.89
N ALA A 131 10.19 20.58 31.47
CA ALA A 131 11.39 20.11 32.14
C ALA A 131 12.49 19.79 31.13
N ASP A 132 13.74 20.07 31.51
CA ASP A 132 14.90 19.62 30.76
C ASP A 132 15.38 18.28 31.33
N PHE A 133 16.06 17.49 30.51
CA PHE A 133 16.59 16.19 30.91
C PHE A 133 17.95 16.36 31.60
N TYR A 134 18.04 15.95 32.87
CA TYR A 134 19.24 16.00 33.69
C TYR A 134 19.82 14.59 33.88
N PRO A 135 20.84 14.18 33.10
CA PRO A 135 21.40 12.84 33.21
C PRO A 135 22.03 12.61 34.58
N ASN A 136 21.70 11.48 35.20
CA ASN A 136 22.33 10.99 36.43
C ASN A 136 23.22 9.77 36.14
N ASN A 137 24.10 9.41 37.06
CA ASN A 137 25.07 8.31 36.91
C ASN A 137 24.47 6.91 37.10
N PHE A 138 23.14 6.75 36.95
CA PHE A 138 22.49 5.46 37.11
C PHE A 138 22.83 4.49 35.96
N PRO A 139 23.17 3.22 36.27
CA PRO A 139 23.41 2.19 35.26
C PRO A 139 22.08 1.78 34.59
N GLY A 140 22.10 1.61 33.25
CA GLY A 140 20.91 1.23 32.45
C GLY A 140 20.30 2.36 31.63
N ARG A 141 21.14 3.11 30.90
CA ARG A 141 20.76 4.35 30.19
C ARG A 141 19.67 4.12 29.12
N PRO A 142 18.49 4.76 29.20
CA PRO A 142 17.75 5.12 28.00
C PRO A 142 18.56 6.14 27.18
N GLU A 143 18.37 6.16 25.85
CA GLU A 143 19.00 7.13 24.95
C GLU A 143 18.76 8.57 25.46
N ARG A 144 19.81 9.42 25.46
CA ARG A 144 19.71 10.80 25.98
C ARG A 144 18.67 11.59 25.19
N CYS A 145 17.68 12.16 25.87
CA CYS A 145 16.82 13.18 25.28
C CYS A 145 17.55 14.52 25.31
N TYR A 146 17.68 15.15 24.14
CA TYR A 146 18.29 16.47 23.99
C TYR A 146 17.25 17.61 23.94
N GLY A 147 15.96 17.29 24.09
CA GLY A 147 14.86 18.26 24.04
C GLY A 147 14.21 18.49 25.41
N SER A 148 13.51 19.62 25.55
CA SER A 148 12.65 19.87 26.70
C SER A 148 11.38 19.02 26.61
N ILE A 149 11.02 18.39 27.72
CA ILE A 149 9.79 17.61 27.86
C ILE A 149 8.63 18.56 28.16
N HIS A 150 7.55 18.40 27.42
CA HIS A 150 6.32 19.16 27.55
C HIS A 150 5.14 18.23 27.73
N ARG A 151 4.24 18.54 28.67
CA ARG A 151 3.03 17.74 28.95
C ARG A 151 3.38 16.30 29.32
N CYS A 152 3.96 16.13 30.50
CA CYS A 152 4.19 14.81 31.09
C CYS A 152 2.84 14.18 31.51
N PHE A 153 2.67 12.89 31.25
CA PHE A 153 1.52 12.09 31.72
C PHE A 153 2.04 10.95 32.59
N SER A 154 1.43 10.76 33.77
CA SER A 154 1.77 9.64 34.65
C SER A 154 1.21 8.36 34.08
N GLU A 155 2.02 7.31 34.04
CA GLU A 155 1.61 5.96 33.72
C GLU A 155 1.94 5.06 34.90
N ASP A 156 1.00 4.20 35.29
CA ASP A 156 1.17 3.31 36.43
C ASP A 156 2.32 2.32 36.15
N SER A 157 3.43 2.50 36.85
CA SER A 157 4.64 1.69 36.73
C SER A 157 4.95 1.04 38.07
N ASP A 158 5.26 -0.26 38.07
CA ASP A 158 5.66 -1.02 39.27
C ASP A 158 6.99 -0.55 39.88
N TYR A 159 7.72 0.34 39.19
CA TYR A 159 8.95 0.94 39.68
C TYR A 159 8.64 2.27 40.38
N TYR A 160 8.92 2.32 41.67
CA TYR A 160 8.88 3.53 42.48
C TYR A 160 10.29 4.09 42.63
N CYS A 161 10.41 5.41 42.51
CA CYS A 161 11.63 6.10 42.89
C CYS A 161 11.59 6.39 44.39
N GLU A 162 12.48 5.76 45.17
CA GLU A 162 12.63 6.08 46.59
C GLU A 162 13.24 7.47 46.76
N ALA A 163 12.60 8.29 47.62
CA ALA A 163 12.94 9.69 47.85
C ALA A 163 14.05 9.90 48.90
#